data_AF-A0A975F121-F1
#
_entry.id   AF-A0A975F121-F1
#
_cell.length_a   1.000
_cell.length_b   1.000
_cell.length_c   1.000
_cell.angle_alpha   90.00
_cell.angle_beta   90.00
_cell.angle_gamma   90.00
#
_symmetry.space_group_name_H-M   'P 1'
#
loop_
_entity.id
_entity.type
_entity.pdbx_description
1 polymer ?
#
loop_
_entity_poly.entity_id
_entity_poly.type
_entity_poly.pdbx_seq_one_letter_code
_entity_poly.pdbx_strand_id
1 'polypeptide(L)'
;MIGTEFFCNNFSLICWNYEKKYTYMKFVLFFLLWIQENLKKIAKGEMQPFIPLNLFRREKFIPLPPLAEQHRIVAKIEELFTKLDSIRAH
;
A
#
# COMPACT_ATOMS: atom_id res chain seq x y z
N MET A 1 20.22 22.30 -2.59
CA MET A 1 18.88 22.74 -2.13
C MET A 1 17.89 22.29 -3.21
N ILE A 2 17.52 21.02 -3.19
CA ILE A 2 16.66 20.42 -4.22
C ILE A 2 15.23 20.52 -3.69
N GLY A 3 14.44 21.41 -4.29
CA GLY A 3 13.05 21.60 -3.93
C GLY A 3 12.23 20.37 -4.30
N THR A 4 11.85 19.59 -3.31
CA THR A 4 10.75 18.64 -3.43
C THR A 4 9.46 19.42 -3.21
N GLU A 5 8.79 19.82 -4.30
CA GLU A 5 7.48 20.47 -4.23
C GLU A 5 6.45 19.49 -3.67
N PHE A 6 6.00 19.77 -2.44
CA PHE A 6 4.94 19.06 -1.75
C PHE A 6 3.58 19.49 -2.33
N PHE A 7 3.01 18.73 -3.25
CA PHE A 7 1.61 18.91 -3.63
C PHE A 7 0.69 18.32 -2.56
N CYS A 8 0.30 19.17 -1.60
CA CYS A 8 -0.65 18.82 -0.55
C CYS A 8 -1.98 19.53 -0.84
N ASN A 9 -2.89 18.87 -1.56
CA ASN A 9 -4.28 19.32 -1.68
C ASN A 9 -5.24 18.13 -1.43
N ASN A 10 -5.84 18.16 -0.24
CA ASN A 10 -7.11 17.55 0.23
C ASN A 10 -7.55 16.12 -0.10
N PHE A 11 -6.74 15.26 -0.72
CA PHE A 11 -6.93 13.79 -0.66
C PHE A 11 -5.62 13.00 -0.55
N SER A 12 -4.55 13.68 -0.13
CA SER A 12 -3.18 13.14 -0.11
C SER A 12 -2.69 13.00 1.32
N LEU A 13 -3.17 11.99 2.05
CA LEU A 13 -2.62 11.67 3.39
C LEU A 13 -1.28 10.94 3.31
N ILE A 14 -0.78 10.62 2.13
CA ILE A 14 0.47 9.89 1.94
C ILE A 14 1.55 10.89 1.52
N CYS A 15 2.19 11.56 2.49
CA CYS A 15 3.46 12.24 2.26
C CYS A 15 4.54 11.18 2.11
N TRP A 16 4.66 10.61 0.91
CA TRP A 16 5.80 9.79 0.55
C TRP A 16 6.88 10.67 -0.06
N ASN A 17 8.11 10.55 0.44
CA ASN A 17 9.29 10.84 -0.38
C ASN A 17 9.37 9.74 -1.45
N TYR A 18 8.53 9.85 -2.47
CA TYR A 18 8.42 8.88 -3.54
C TYR A 18 9.55 9.11 -4.55
N GLU A 19 10.62 8.34 -4.40
CA GLU A 19 11.64 8.21 -5.42
C GLU A 19 11.37 6.97 -6.27
N LYS A 20 10.98 7.19 -7.54
CA LYS A 20 10.75 6.12 -8.53
C LYS A 20 11.93 5.15 -8.66
N LYS A 21 13.14 5.61 -8.34
CA LYS A 21 14.38 4.84 -8.43
C LYS A 21 14.45 3.64 -7.47
N TYR A 22 13.82 3.75 -6.29
CA TYR A 22 13.92 2.74 -5.23
C TYR A 22 12.60 2.02 -4.94
N THR A 23 11.57 2.32 -5.71
CA THR A 23 10.20 1.91 -5.41
C THR A 23 9.61 1.11 -6.56
N TYR A 24 9.22 -0.12 -6.28
CA TYR A 24 8.46 -0.95 -7.19
C TYR A 24 6.96 -0.73 -6.98
N MET A 25 6.29 -0.17 -7.99
CA MET A 25 4.89 0.27 -7.88
C MET A 25 3.93 -0.87 -7.51
N LYS A 26 4.14 -2.09 -8.05
CA LYS A 26 3.30 -3.24 -7.68
C LYS A 26 3.44 -3.62 -6.21
N PHE A 27 4.63 -3.51 -5.64
CA PHE A 27 4.86 -3.76 -4.21
C PHE A 27 4.06 -2.77 -3.37
N VAL A 28 4.13 -1.47 -3.71
CA VAL A 28 3.36 -0.43 -3.03
C VAL A 28 1.86 -0.71 -3.14
N LEU A 29 1.37 -1.10 -4.32
CA LEU A 29 -0.03 -1.46 -4.51
C LEU A 29 -0.46 -2.61 -3.59
N PHE A 30 0.26 -3.73 -3.56
CA PHE A 30 -0.08 -4.85 -2.68
C PHE A 30 -0.02 -4.48 -1.20
N PHE A 31 0.96 -3.65 -0.82
CA PHE A 31 1.06 -3.15 0.55
C PHE A 31 -0.11 -2.23 0.93
N LEU A 32 -0.53 -1.33 0.03
CA LEU A 32 -1.69 -0.46 0.25
C LEU A 32 -3.00 -1.27 0.33
N LEU A 33 -3.15 -2.31 -0.48
CA LEU A 33 -4.28 -3.24 -0.40
C LEU A 33 -4.31 -3.96 0.96
N TRP A 34 -3.16 -4.40 1.45
CA TRP A 34 -3.04 -5.01 2.77
C TRP A 34 -3.39 -4.03 3.90
N ILE A 35 -2.90 -2.79 3.85
CA ILE A 35 -3.28 -1.74 4.80
C ILE A 35 -4.78 -1.45 4.74
N GLN A 36 -5.37 -1.39 3.56
CA GLN A 36 -6.79 -1.12 3.40
C GLN A 36 -7.64 -2.14 4.17
N GLU A 37 -7.30 -3.42 4.11
CA GLU A 37 -8.00 -4.47 4.86
C GLU A 37 -7.84 -4.30 6.37
N ASN A 38 -6.66 -3.90 6.85
CA ASN A 38 -6.47 -3.59 8.27
C ASN A 38 -7.25 -2.35 8.70
N LEU A 39 -7.28 -1.31 7.88
CA LEU A 39 -8.03 -0.09 8.15
C LEU A 39 -9.54 -0.33 8.15
N LYS A 40 -10.07 -1.16 7.24
CA LYS A 40 -11.49 -1.56 7.22
C LYS A 40 -11.91 -2.23 8.53
N LYS A 41 -11.04 -3.07 9.14
CA LYS A 41 -11.34 -3.73 10.42
C LYS A 41 -11.45 -2.76 11.60
N ILE A 42 -10.75 -1.63 11.55
CA ILE A 42 -10.71 -0.65 12.63
C ILE A 42 -11.68 0.52 12.34
N ALA A 43 -12.15 0.65 11.10
CA ALA A 43 -13.10 1.66 10.71
C ALA A 43 -14.43 1.49 11.47
N LYS A 44 -14.98 2.62 11.93
CA LYS A 44 -16.27 2.67 12.62
C LYS A 44 -17.34 3.24 11.70
N GLY A 45 -18.55 2.70 11.76
CA GLY A 45 -19.72 3.15 10.99
C GLY A 45 -20.22 2.09 9.99
N GLU A 46 -21.54 1.93 9.91
CA GLU A 46 -22.19 0.84 9.16
C GLU A 46 -22.35 1.11 7.65
N MET A 47 -22.47 2.38 7.25
CA MET A 47 -22.79 2.77 5.86
C MET A 47 -21.61 3.40 5.11
N GLN A 48 -20.75 4.16 5.80
CA GLN A 48 -19.50 4.69 5.25
C GLN A 48 -18.40 4.56 6.31
N PRO A 49 -17.44 3.64 6.14
CA PRO A 49 -16.38 3.43 7.12
C PRO A 49 -15.53 4.70 7.25
N PHE A 50 -15.58 5.36 8.40
CA PHE A 50 -14.76 6.53 8.69
C PHE A 50 -13.48 6.11 9.42
N ILE A 51 -12.33 6.53 8.86
CA ILE A 51 -11.01 6.29 9.44
C ILE A 51 -10.49 7.63 9.95
N PRO A 52 -10.35 7.81 11.28
CA PRO A 52 -9.85 9.06 11.82
C PRO A 52 -8.36 9.25 11.45
N LEU A 53 -7.96 10.50 11.21
CA LEU A 53 -6.63 10.84 10.68
C LEU A 53 -5.47 10.40 11.58
N ASN A 54 -5.69 10.26 12.88
CA ASN A 54 -4.71 9.80 13.86
C ASN A 54 -4.39 8.31 13.67
N LEU A 55 -5.40 7.50 13.39
CA LEU A 55 -5.25 6.07 13.12
C LEU A 55 -4.50 5.87 11.81
N PHE A 56 -4.90 6.60 10.76
CA PHE A 56 -4.19 6.55 9.48
C PHE A 56 -2.73 6.99 9.63
N ARG A 57 -2.45 8.05 10.42
CA ARG A 57 -1.09 8.54 10.68
C ARG A 57 -0.19 7.52 11.38
N ARG A 58 -0.74 6.64 12.22
CA ARG A 58 0.02 5.57 12.88
C ARG A 58 0.48 4.49 11.89
N GLU A 59 -0.37 4.17 10.91
CA GLU A 59 -0.12 3.13 9.91
C GLU A 59 0.68 3.64 8.68
N LYS A 60 1.14 4.90 8.66
CA LYS A 60 1.81 5.52 7.50
C LYS A 60 3.19 4.95 7.15
N PHE A 61 3.82 4.21 8.06
CA PHE A 61 5.17 3.71 7.84
C PHE A 61 5.12 2.44 7.01
N ILE A 62 5.41 2.58 5.72
CA ILE A 62 5.63 1.46 4.81
C ILE A 62 7.12 1.11 4.93
N PRO A 63 7.49 -0.03 5.53
CA PRO A 63 8.86 -0.49 5.44
C PRO A 63 9.14 -0.80 3.97
N LEU A 64 10.02 -0.01 3.34
CA LEU A 64 10.48 -0.25 1.98
C LEU A 64 11.71 -1.16 2.03
N PRO A 65 11.59 -2.46 1.71
CA PRO A 65 12.75 -3.33 1.61
C PRO A 65 13.58 -2.95 0.36
N PRO A 66 14.80 -3.50 0.20
CA PRO A 66 15.60 -3.29 -1.00
C PRO A 66 14.82 -3.64 -2.28
N LEU A 67 15.11 -2.96 -3.40
CA LEU A 67 14.34 -3.12 -4.64
C LEU A 67 14.26 -4.57 -5.12
N ALA A 68 15.36 -5.33 -5.02
CA ALA A 68 15.38 -6.76 -5.35
C ALA A 68 14.38 -7.57 -4.51
N GLU A 69 14.26 -7.24 -3.23
CA GLU A 69 13.34 -7.89 -2.30
C GLU A 69 11.88 -7.50 -2.60
N GLN A 70 11.63 -6.24 -2.98
CA GLN A 70 10.29 -5.81 -3.45
C GLN A 70 9.84 -6.64 -4.65
N HIS A 71 10.71 -6.88 -5.62
CA HIS A 71 10.41 -7.74 -6.78
C HIS A 71 10.17 -9.19 -6.38
N ARG A 72 11.00 -9.75 -5.48
CA ARG A 72 10.85 -11.13 -4.98
C ARG A 72 9.51 -11.35 -4.31
N ILE A 73 9.10 -10.41 -3.45
CA ILE A 73 7.81 -10.45 -2.75
C ILE A 73 6.65 -10.43 -3.76
N VAL A 74 6.69 -9.50 -4.72
CA VAL A 74 5.63 -9.39 -5.74
C VAL A 74 5.53 -10.65 -6.58
N ALA A 75 6.66 -11.18 -7.05
CA ALA A 75 6.68 -12.42 -7.82
C ALA A 75 6.04 -13.59 -7.03
N LYS A 76 6.31 -13.67 -5.73
CA LYS A 76 5.70 -14.72 -4.89
C LYS A 76 4.19 -14.54 -4.73
N ILE A 77 3.72 -13.31 -4.60
CA ILE A 77 2.29 -12.99 -4.52
C ILE A 77 1.59 -13.39 -5.82
N GLU A 78 2.16 -13.03 -6.97
CA GLU A 78 1.60 -13.36 -8.29
C GLU A 78 1.55 -14.88 -8.52
N GLU A 79 2.61 -15.62 -8.16
CA GLU A 79 2.65 -17.08 -8.22
C GLU A 79 1.50 -17.73 -7.40
N LEU A 80 1.24 -17.22 -6.19
CA LEU A 80 0.17 -17.71 -5.33
C LEU A 80 -1.21 -17.42 -5.91
N PHE A 81 -1.43 -16.24 -6.47
CA PHE A 81 -2.70 -15.90 -7.13
C PHE A 81 -2.94 -16.77 -8.37
N THR A 82 -1.93 -16.99 -9.20
CA THR A 82 -2.04 -17.91 -10.36
C THR A 82 -2.41 -19.33 -9.93
N LYS A 83 -1.83 -19.83 -8.82
CA LYS A 83 -2.22 -21.13 -8.26
C LYS A 83 -3.67 -21.16 -7.81
N LEU A 84 -4.14 -20.14 -7.09
CA LEU A 84 -5.54 -20.05 -6.65
C LEU A 84 -6.51 -20.00 -7.83
N ASP A 85 -6.19 -19.26 -8.88
CA ASP A 85 -7.03 -19.15 -10.07
C ASP A 85 -7.10 -20.49 -10.82
N SER A 86 -6.00 -21.24 -10.89
CA SER A 86 -5.99 -22.58 -11.50
C SER A 86 -6.89 -23.59 -10.77
N ILE A 87 -7.00 -23.47 -9.44
CA ILE A 87 -7.89 -24.31 -8.61
C ILE A 87 -9.34 -23.90 -8.77
N ARG A 88 -9.65 -22.59 -8.84
CA ARG A 88 -11.03 -22.08 -9.02
C ARG A 88 -11.62 -22.38 -10.40
N ALA A 89 -10.77 -22.62 -11.40
CA ALA A 89 -11.18 -22.93 -12.76
C ALA A 89 -11.57 -24.42 -12.97
N HIS A 90 -11.41 -25.27 -11.94
CA HIS A 90 -11.90 -26.65 -11.88
C HIS A 90 -13.14 -26.73 -10.97
#